data_AF-A0A3L7UL61-F1
#
_entry.id   AF-A0A3L7UL61-F1
#
_cell.length_a   1.000
_cell.length_b   1.000
_cell.length_c   1.000
_cell.angle_alpha   90.00
_cell.angle_beta   90.00
_cell.angle_gamma   90.00
#
_symmetry.space_group_name_H-M   'P 1'
#
loop_
_entity.id
_entity.type
_entity.pdbx_description
1 polymer ?
#
loop_
_entity_poly.entity_id
_entity_poly.type
_entity_poly.pdbx_seq_one_letter_code
_entity_poly.pdbx_strand_id
1 'polypeptide(L)'
;MKLHELKNVNGAVHGKQRVGCGEGCSHGQTSGRCGKGQTEPRSVKSKFLSASAARWLLVSSLALLCGFVVVGRCEAADEISLSLADDGVARLPIIVSPNASANTKNLANELAAYLQKISGAAFVVQTGPGTNGIVLGTLQEFPNPALAKVLEVRNVYDGREAYVIRSEPKRLLLLGATEQGASHAAFRLLELVGCRRFFPAKEWEVIPSIPALKIAVHEADRPAMLSRSIWYGGAYFHDVNGVDRQSYSDYLAWCRHNRMNSYGEGNVGSIQIANGHA
;
A
#
# COMPACT_ATOMS: atom_id res chain seq x y z
N MET A 1 9.66 -31.95 3.97
CA MET A 1 9.77 -32.19 2.52
C MET A 1 11.12 -31.68 2.04
N LYS A 2 12.02 -32.55 1.55
CA LYS A 2 13.27 -32.14 0.90
C LYS A 2 12.94 -31.74 -0.54
N LEU A 3 13.24 -30.49 -0.92
CA LEU A 3 13.18 -30.03 -2.31
C LEU A 3 14.22 -30.78 -3.16
N HIS A 4 13.88 -31.05 -4.42
CA HIS A 4 14.65 -31.87 -5.35
C HIS A 4 16.10 -31.37 -5.52
N GLU A 5 17.05 -32.31 -5.52
CA GLU A 5 18.46 -32.05 -5.77
C GLU A 5 18.70 -31.99 -7.29
N LEU A 6 18.98 -30.79 -7.81
CA LEU A 6 19.27 -30.59 -9.22
C LEU A 6 20.67 -31.12 -9.54
N LYS A 7 20.77 -32.16 -10.39
CA LYS A 7 22.03 -32.66 -10.95
C LYS A 7 22.23 -32.11 -12.35
N ASN A 8 23.43 -31.61 -12.61
CA ASN A 8 23.82 -31.10 -13.92
C ASN A 8 23.92 -32.26 -14.92
N VAL A 9 23.33 -32.12 -16.10
CA VAL A 9 23.31 -33.15 -17.15
C VAL A 9 24.55 -33.03 -18.04
N ASN A 10 25.08 -34.17 -18.51
CA ASN A 10 26.21 -34.19 -19.44
C ASN A 10 25.83 -33.42 -20.73
N GLY A 11 26.60 -32.37 -21.04
CA GLY A 11 26.35 -31.45 -22.16
C GLY A 11 25.88 -30.05 -21.76
N ALA A 12 25.65 -29.79 -20.47
CA ALA A 12 25.37 -28.44 -19.98
C ALA A 12 26.63 -27.56 -20.04
N VAL A 13 26.67 -26.64 -21.01
CA VAL A 13 27.75 -25.66 -21.13
C VAL A 13 27.36 -24.42 -20.31
N HIS A 14 28.13 -24.11 -19.27
CA HIS A 14 27.98 -22.85 -18.55
C HIS A 14 28.25 -21.68 -19.51
N GLY A 15 27.25 -20.81 -19.71
CA GLY A 15 27.45 -19.57 -20.46
C GLY A 15 28.58 -18.76 -19.81
N LYS A 16 29.64 -18.49 -20.58
CA LYS A 16 30.74 -17.63 -20.12
C LYS A 16 30.15 -16.29 -19.67
N GLN A 17 30.43 -15.93 -18.42
CA GLN A 17 30.19 -14.61 -17.88
C GLN A 17 30.82 -13.58 -18.84
N ARG A 18 29.99 -12.75 -19.49
CA ARG A 18 30.49 -11.62 -20.28
C ARG A 18 31.15 -10.64 -19.32
N VAL A 19 32.47 -10.71 -19.23
CA VAL A 19 33.29 -9.65 -18.67
C VAL A 19 33.53 -8.67 -19.82
N GLY A 20 32.93 -7.48 -19.77
CA GLY A 20 33.03 -6.52 -20.87
C GLY A 20 32.59 -5.12 -20.48
N CYS A 21 33.62 -4.29 -20.25
CA CYS A 21 33.68 -2.82 -20.25
C CYS A 21 32.78 -2.05 -19.28
N GLY A 22 33.39 -1.71 -18.14
CA GLY A 22 33.09 -0.44 -17.48
C GLY A 22 33.59 0.76 -18.30
N GLU A 23 33.09 1.91 -17.85
CA GLU A 23 33.63 3.27 -18.01
C GLU A 23 33.45 3.97 -19.37
N GLY A 24 32.44 4.84 -19.40
CA GLY A 24 32.27 5.91 -20.38
C GLY A 24 31.87 7.22 -19.69
N CYS A 25 32.90 7.97 -19.29
CA CYS A 25 32.93 9.42 -19.12
C CYS A 25 32.00 10.10 -18.08
N SER A 26 32.44 10.12 -16.83
CA SER A 26 32.27 11.30 -15.97
C SER A 26 33.65 11.88 -15.64
N HIS A 27 33.88 13.13 -16.07
CA HIS A 27 35.06 13.89 -15.69
C HIS A 27 34.94 14.28 -14.20
N GLY A 28 35.69 13.61 -13.35
CA GLY A 28 35.84 13.96 -11.93
C GLY A 28 37.22 13.53 -11.46
N GLN A 29 38.11 14.50 -11.27
CA GLN A 29 39.50 14.28 -10.89
C GLN A 29 39.63 13.49 -9.58
N THR A 30 40.28 12.31 -9.64
CA THR A 30 40.81 11.62 -8.46
C THR A 30 42.19 12.19 -8.13
N SER A 31 42.35 12.72 -6.92
CA SER A 31 43.67 12.89 -6.31
C SER A 31 43.67 12.34 -4.88
N GLY A 32 44.59 11.40 -4.65
CA GLY A 32 45.27 11.11 -3.37
C GLY A 32 44.41 10.73 -2.16
N ARG A 33 44.46 9.46 -1.74
CA ARG A 33 45.47 8.94 -0.80
C ARG A 33 45.02 7.63 -0.16
N CYS A 34 45.93 6.66 -0.28
CA CYS A 34 46.01 5.43 0.49
C CYS A 34 46.09 5.73 2.00
N GLY A 35 45.29 5.03 2.80
CA GLY A 35 45.35 5.05 4.26
C GLY A 35 45.02 3.67 4.82
N LYS A 36 46.00 2.78 4.86
CA LYS A 36 45.97 1.57 5.69
C LYS A 36 46.26 1.97 7.14
N GLY A 37 45.45 1.49 8.08
CA GLY A 37 45.72 1.63 9.51
C GLY A 37 44.50 1.43 10.39
N GLN A 38 44.01 0.19 10.49
CA GLN A 38 43.16 -0.19 11.63
C GLN A 38 44.06 -0.85 12.68
N THR A 39 44.22 -0.18 13.81
CA THR A 39 44.85 -0.71 15.03
C THR A 39 43.78 -0.80 16.11
N GLU A 40 43.48 -2.01 16.56
CA GLU A 40 42.64 -2.32 17.73
C GLU A 40 43.30 -1.84 19.03
N PRO A 41 42.54 -1.32 20.02
CA PRO A 41 43.01 -1.27 21.39
C PRO A 41 42.54 -2.48 22.20
N ARG A 42 43.55 -3.29 22.51
CA ARG A 42 43.77 -4.21 23.64
C ARG A 42 42.85 -4.04 24.87
N SER A 43 42.29 -5.19 25.25
CA SER A 43 41.87 -5.65 26.59
C SER A 43 42.46 -4.88 27.79
N VAL A 44 41.58 -4.34 28.63
CA VAL A 44 41.89 -3.86 29.98
C VAL A 44 41.65 -4.97 30.99
N LYS A 45 42.69 -5.23 31.79
CA LYS A 45 42.82 -6.30 32.78
C LYS A 45 41.86 -6.12 33.95
N SER A 46 41.15 -7.19 34.30
CA SER A 46 40.43 -7.35 35.55
C SER A 46 41.43 -7.43 36.73
N LYS A 47 41.18 -6.63 37.77
CA LYS A 47 41.83 -6.80 39.07
C LYS A 47 40.86 -7.43 40.04
N PHE A 48 41.22 -8.64 40.44
CA PHE A 48 40.75 -9.33 41.64
C PHE A 48 40.98 -8.47 42.88
N LEU A 49 39.97 -8.32 43.72
CA LEU A 49 40.12 -8.12 45.16
C LEU A 49 39.12 -9.05 45.85
N SER A 50 39.70 -10.04 46.52
CA SER A 50 39.08 -10.94 47.48
C SER A 50 39.09 -10.28 48.86
N ALA A 51 37.98 -10.36 49.59
CA ALA A 51 37.99 -10.40 51.06
C ALA A 51 36.64 -10.91 51.62
N SER A 52 36.69 -12.17 52.07
CA SER A 52 36.16 -12.69 53.33
C SER A 52 34.70 -12.45 53.76
N ALA A 53 34.05 -13.59 53.98
CA ALA A 53 32.77 -13.83 54.63
C ALA A 53 32.70 -13.39 56.10
N ALA A 54 31.51 -12.99 56.55
CA ALA A 54 30.94 -13.40 57.84
C ALA A 54 29.44 -13.06 57.94
N ARG A 55 28.65 -14.13 57.91
CA ARG A 55 27.30 -14.37 58.47
C ARG A 55 26.60 -13.22 59.22
N TRP A 56 25.36 -12.95 58.84
CA TRP A 56 24.24 -12.80 59.78
C TRP A 56 23.00 -13.54 59.24
N LEU A 57 22.37 -14.29 60.14
CA LEU A 57 21.22 -15.16 59.93
C LEU A 57 19.91 -14.35 59.93
N LEU A 58 18.97 -14.82 59.09
CA LEU A 58 17.52 -14.89 59.33
C LEU A 58 16.76 -13.61 59.72
N VAL A 59 16.02 -13.04 58.76
CA VAL A 59 14.60 -12.72 58.96
C VAL A 59 13.84 -13.09 57.69
N SER A 60 13.16 -14.23 57.74
CA SER A 60 12.05 -14.57 56.86
C SER A 60 10.92 -13.57 57.08
N SER A 61 10.33 -13.00 56.01
CA SER A 61 8.89 -12.69 55.90
C SER A 61 8.57 -11.91 54.61
N LEU A 62 7.67 -12.50 53.82
CA LEU A 62 6.57 -11.79 53.16
C LEU A 62 6.89 -10.86 51.97
N ALA A 63 6.93 -11.44 50.76
CA ALA A 63 6.38 -10.80 49.56
C ALA A 63 6.04 -11.88 48.52
N LEU A 64 4.93 -12.58 48.74
CA LEU A 64 4.24 -13.31 47.69
C LEU A 64 3.54 -12.26 46.80
N LEU A 65 4.32 -11.48 46.05
CA LEU A 65 3.78 -10.52 45.11
C LEU A 65 3.42 -11.28 43.84
N CYS A 66 2.11 -11.49 43.68
CA CYS A 66 1.45 -11.98 42.49
C CYS A 66 2.11 -11.39 41.23
N GLY A 67 2.92 -12.20 40.55
CA GLY A 67 3.27 -11.99 39.16
C GLY A 67 2.05 -12.24 38.28
N PHE A 68 1.03 -11.38 38.39
CA PHE A 68 0.02 -11.25 37.35
C PHE A 68 0.74 -10.62 36.16
N VAL A 69 1.30 -11.45 35.30
CA VAL A 69 1.58 -11.05 33.92
C VAL A 69 0.21 -10.66 33.36
N VAL A 70 -0.07 -9.36 33.34
CA VAL A 70 -1.14 -8.81 32.52
C VAL A 70 -0.71 -9.08 31.09
N VAL A 71 -1.09 -10.25 30.59
CA VAL A 71 -1.17 -10.48 29.16
C VAL A 71 -2.18 -9.47 28.68
N GLY A 72 -1.70 -8.35 28.14
CA GLY A 72 -2.54 -7.39 27.47
C GLY A 72 -3.35 -8.18 26.45
N ARG A 73 -4.66 -8.28 26.69
CA ARG A 73 -5.58 -8.72 25.65
C ARG A 73 -5.32 -7.77 24.50
N CYS A 74 -4.71 -8.29 23.44
CA CYS A 74 -4.82 -7.67 22.14
C CYS A 74 -6.33 -7.70 21.87
N GLU A 75 -7.01 -6.57 22.05
CA GLU A 75 -8.38 -6.41 21.59
C GLU A 75 -8.31 -6.68 20.09
N ALA A 76 -8.70 -7.88 19.70
CA ALA A 76 -9.07 -8.16 18.33
C ALA A 76 -10.11 -7.11 18.01
N ALA A 77 -9.74 -6.15 17.15
CA ALA A 77 -10.70 -5.21 16.62
C ALA A 77 -11.85 -6.06 16.09
N ASP A 78 -13.05 -5.84 16.62
CA ASP A 78 -14.24 -6.59 16.24
C ASP A 78 -14.43 -6.36 14.73
N GLU A 79 -14.03 -7.34 13.93
CA GLU A 79 -14.01 -7.22 12.47
C GLU A 79 -15.44 -7.38 11.97
N ILE A 80 -16.12 -6.24 11.89
CA ILE A 80 -17.52 -6.19 11.46
C ILE A 80 -17.57 -6.61 9.98
N SER A 81 -18.22 -7.73 9.72
CA SER A 81 -18.47 -8.20 8.36
C SER A 81 -19.67 -7.48 7.74
N LEU A 82 -19.44 -6.78 6.65
CA LEU A 82 -20.45 -6.13 5.82
C LEU A 82 -20.74 -6.93 4.56
N SER A 83 -22.02 -7.05 4.21
CA SER A 83 -22.42 -7.51 2.87
C SER A 83 -22.51 -6.30 1.94
N LEU A 84 -21.68 -6.26 0.90
CA LEU A 84 -21.68 -5.20 -0.11
C LEU A 84 -22.65 -5.52 -1.25
N ALA A 85 -22.70 -6.78 -1.66
CA ALA A 85 -23.65 -7.29 -2.64
C ALA A 85 -24.04 -8.72 -2.28
N ASP A 86 -25.29 -9.07 -2.56
CA ASP A 86 -25.79 -10.43 -2.41
C ASP A 86 -26.97 -10.63 -3.37
N ASP A 87 -27.12 -11.84 -3.90
CA ASP A 87 -28.20 -12.19 -4.85
C ASP A 87 -28.35 -11.22 -6.04
N GLY A 88 -27.22 -10.70 -6.56
CA GLY A 88 -27.22 -9.74 -7.68
C GLY A 88 -27.68 -8.32 -7.31
N VAL A 89 -27.87 -8.02 -6.02
CA VAL A 89 -28.30 -6.72 -5.52
C VAL A 89 -27.21 -6.07 -4.67
N ALA A 90 -26.90 -4.80 -4.95
CA ALA A 90 -25.97 -4.02 -4.14
C ALA A 90 -26.69 -3.60 -2.86
N ARG A 91 -26.11 -3.94 -1.70
CA ARG A 91 -26.69 -3.68 -0.38
C ARG A 91 -26.35 -2.29 0.14
N LEU A 92 -25.26 -1.70 -0.35
CA LEU A 92 -24.76 -0.41 0.07
C LEU A 92 -24.50 0.48 -1.16
N PRO A 93 -25.05 1.72 -1.20
CA PRO A 93 -24.66 2.69 -2.21
C PRO A 93 -23.23 3.19 -1.95
N ILE A 94 -22.59 3.76 -2.97
CA ILE A 94 -21.34 4.50 -2.81
C ILE A 94 -21.70 5.95 -2.49
N ILE A 95 -21.23 6.45 -1.35
CA ILE A 95 -21.53 7.79 -0.87
C ILE A 95 -20.30 8.68 -1.01
N VAL A 96 -20.47 9.79 -1.72
CA VAL A 96 -19.49 10.88 -1.82
C VAL A 96 -20.04 12.16 -1.21
N SER A 97 -19.16 13.09 -0.84
CA SER A 97 -19.60 14.39 -0.32
C SER A 97 -20.33 15.20 -1.39
N PRO A 98 -21.33 16.02 -1.04
CA PRO A 98 -21.90 17.00 -1.96
C PRO A 98 -20.84 17.93 -2.58
N ASN A 99 -19.78 18.23 -1.82
CA ASN A 99 -18.67 19.08 -2.22
C ASN A 99 -17.52 18.30 -2.88
N ALA A 100 -17.70 17.00 -3.13
CA ALA A 100 -16.68 16.17 -3.75
C ALA A 100 -16.27 16.70 -5.13
N SER A 101 -14.96 16.70 -5.38
CA SER A 101 -14.40 17.10 -6.67
C SER A 101 -14.84 16.17 -7.80
N ALA A 102 -14.61 16.61 -9.04
CA ALA A 102 -14.82 15.77 -10.22
C ALA A 102 -13.98 14.48 -10.17
N ASN A 103 -12.76 14.55 -9.62
CA ASN A 103 -11.88 13.38 -9.48
C ASN A 103 -12.47 12.34 -8.55
N THR A 104 -12.95 12.75 -7.36
CA THR A 104 -13.58 11.85 -6.39
C THR A 104 -14.86 11.23 -6.95
N LYS A 105 -15.65 12.00 -7.71
CA LYS A 105 -16.85 11.48 -8.40
C LYS A 105 -16.50 10.45 -9.48
N ASN A 106 -15.47 10.71 -10.28
CA ASN A 106 -14.98 9.77 -11.28
C ASN A 106 -14.44 8.49 -10.63
N LEU A 107 -13.70 8.61 -9.54
CA LEU A 107 -13.22 7.48 -8.74
C LEU A 107 -14.39 6.65 -8.19
N ALA A 108 -15.45 7.29 -7.69
CA ALA A 108 -16.65 6.61 -7.21
C ALA A 108 -17.34 5.80 -8.31
N ASN A 109 -17.44 6.37 -9.52
CA ASN A 109 -18.00 5.68 -10.68
C ASN A 109 -17.10 4.52 -11.14
N GLU A 110 -15.78 4.70 -11.15
CA GLU A 110 -14.81 3.65 -11.46
C GLU A 110 -14.93 2.49 -10.45
N LEU A 111 -15.01 2.80 -9.16
CA LEU A 111 -15.23 1.83 -8.09
C LEU A 111 -16.56 1.08 -8.28
N ALA A 112 -17.66 1.79 -8.58
CA ALA A 112 -18.96 1.19 -8.86
C ALA A 112 -18.89 0.18 -10.01
N ALA A 113 -18.22 0.56 -11.11
CA ALA A 113 -18.06 -0.29 -12.28
C ALA A 113 -17.26 -1.56 -11.95
N TYR A 114 -16.20 -1.46 -11.16
CA TYR A 114 -15.44 -2.64 -10.72
C TYR A 114 -16.25 -3.53 -9.79
N LEU A 115 -16.94 -2.98 -8.79
CA LEU A 115 -17.77 -3.76 -7.89
C LEU A 115 -18.90 -4.48 -8.64
N GLN A 116 -19.49 -3.83 -9.66
CA GLN A 116 -20.46 -4.48 -10.54
C GLN A 116 -19.85 -5.63 -11.35
N LYS A 117 -18.65 -5.46 -11.92
CA LYS A 117 -17.95 -6.56 -12.62
C LYS A 117 -17.66 -7.74 -11.68
N ILE A 118 -17.38 -7.46 -10.39
CA ILE A 118 -17.07 -8.48 -9.39
C ILE A 118 -18.33 -9.23 -8.96
N SER A 119 -19.39 -8.52 -8.56
CA SER A 119 -20.57 -9.14 -7.93
C SER A 119 -21.77 -9.32 -8.86
N GLY A 120 -21.75 -8.72 -10.05
CA GLY A 120 -22.89 -8.63 -10.95
C GLY A 120 -23.95 -7.61 -10.52
N ALA A 121 -23.81 -6.99 -9.35
CA ALA A 121 -24.79 -6.04 -8.81
C ALA A 121 -24.48 -4.58 -9.18
N ALA A 122 -25.50 -3.79 -9.49
CA ALA A 122 -25.32 -2.37 -9.81
C ALA A 122 -25.18 -1.52 -8.53
N PHE A 123 -24.03 -0.88 -8.36
CA PHE A 123 -23.78 0.06 -7.26
C PHE A 123 -24.11 1.49 -7.69
N VAL A 124 -25.01 2.14 -6.95
CA VAL A 124 -25.41 3.53 -7.22
C VAL A 124 -24.48 4.47 -6.46
N VAL A 125 -23.96 5.49 -7.16
CA VAL A 125 -23.22 6.60 -6.55
C VAL A 125 -24.20 7.70 -6.14
N GLN A 126 -24.16 8.12 -4.88
CA GLN A 126 -25.03 9.14 -4.31
C GLN A 126 -24.22 10.15 -3.50
N THR A 127 -24.77 11.35 -3.32
CA THR A 127 -24.22 12.33 -2.40
C THR A 127 -24.87 12.19 -1.03
N GLY A 128 -24.11 12.35 0.05
CA GLY A 128 -24.66 12.25 1.39
C GLY A 128 -23.64 12.48 2.50
N PRO A 129 -24.09 12.44 3.77
CA PRO A 129 -23.23 12.70 4.94
C PRO A 129 -22.32 11.52 5.33
N GLY A 130 -22.39 10.39 4.61
CA GLY A 130 -21.55 9.22 4.90
C GLY A 130 -21.91 8.49 6.20
N THR A 131 -23.18 8.56 6.64
CA THR A 131 -23.68 7.82 7.82
C THR A 131 -24.00 6.36 7.53
N ASN A 132 -24.16 6.00 6.25
CA ASN A 132 -24.32 4.65 5.75
C ASN A 132 -23.62 4.50 4.38
N GLY A 133 -23.50 3.27 3.88
CA GLY A 133 -22.98 3.00 2.54
C GLY A 133 -21.46 2.82 2.46
N ILE A 134 -20.91 2.75 1.26
CA ILE A 134 -19.47 2.76 0.99
C ILE A 134 -19.06 4.23 0.88
N VAL A 135 -18.51 4.79 1.95
CA VAL A 135 -18.16 6.21 2.05
C VAL A 135 -16.78 6.43 1.44
N LEU A 136 -16.71 7.21 0.37
CA LEU A 136 -15.49 7.49 -0.36
C LEU A 136 -15.19 8.99 -0.35
N GLY A 137 -14.01 9.37 0.15
CA GLY A 137 -13.57 10.76 0.17
C GLY A 137 -12.43 11.03 1.13
N THR A 138 -12.33 12.27 1.56
CA THR A 138 -11.27 12.75 2.46
C THR A 138 -11.77 12.92 3.90
N LEU A 139 -10.85 13.04 4.84
CA LEU A 139 -11.18 13.33 6.24
C LEU A 139 -11.84 14.71 6.40
N GLN A 140 -11.54 15.68 5.54
CA GLN A 140 -12.16 17.01 5.55
C GLN A 140 -13.63 16.95 5.14
N GLU A 141 -13.95 16.08 4.17
CA GLU A 141 -15.32 15.86 3.68
C GLU A 141 -16.16 15.01 4.64
N PHE A 142 -15.52 14.02 5.28
CA PHE A 142 -16.15 13.13 6.26
C PHE A 142 -15.36 13.13 7.58
N PRO A 143 -15.56 14.14 8.45
CA PRO A 143 -14.80 14.26 9.69
C PRO A 143 -14.97 13.06 10.62
N ASN A 144 -13.83 12.48 11.03
CA ASN A 144 -13.78 11.41 12.02
C ASN A 144 -12.56 11.60 12.95
N PRO A 145 -12.76 12.07 14.19
CA PRO A 145 -11.67 12.34 15.13
C PRO A 145 -10.78 11.13 15.41
N ALA A 146 -11.31 9.91 15.36
CA ALA A 146 -10.53 8.69 15.59
C ALA A 146 -9.50 8.41 14.49
N LEU A 147 -9.71 8.96 13.28
CA LEU A 147 -8.83 8.77 12.13
C LEU A 147 -7.86 9.94 11.91
N ALA A 148 -8.03 11.04 12.65
CA ALA A 148 -7.26 12.28 12.46
C ALA A 148 -5.75 12.06 12.57
N LYS A 149 -5.29 11.31 13.58
CA LYS A 149 -3.88 10.99 13.76
C LYS A 149 -3.35 10.03 12.68
N VAL A 150 -4.18 9.08 12.24
CA VAL A 150 -3.77 8.10 11.23
C VAL A 150 -3.58 8.77 9.87
N LEU A 151 -4.51 9.66 9.51
CA LEU A 151 -4.54 10.40 8.24
C LEU A 151 -3.84 11.76 8.29
N GLU A 152 -3.02 12.03 9.32
CA GLU A 152 -2.34 13.31 9.43
C GLU A 152 -1.30 13.50 8.31
N VAL A 153 -1.22 14.72 7.77
CA VAL A 153 -0.17 15.11 6.83
C VAL A 153 0.90 15.88 7.58
N ARG A 154 2.14 15.40 7.58
CA ARG A 154 3.28 16.00 8.28
C ARG A 154 4.26 16.59 7.28
N ASN A 155 4.88 17.72 7.65
CA ASN A 155 5.97 18.34 6.87
C ASN A 155 5.67 18.44 5.36
N VAL A 156 4.43 18.83 5.02
CA VAL A 156 3.91 19.01 3.65
C VAL A 156 3.71 17.72 2.84
N TYR A 157 4.58 16.71 2.98
CA TYR A 157 4.62 15.53 2.08
C TYR A 157 4.28 14.21 2.76
N ASP A 158 4.71 14.01 4.02
CA ASP A 158 4.49 12.75 4.72
C ASP A 158 3.01 12.57 5.03
N GLY A 159 2.42 11.45 4.62
CA GLY A 159 1.01 11.14 4.87
C GLY A 159 0.00 11.73 3.89
N ARG A 160 0.42 12.46 2.84
CA ARG A 160 -0.52 12.94 1.80
C ARG A 160 -1.32 11.79 1.18
N GLU A 161 -0.67 10.65 1.00
CA GLU A 161 -1.23 9.44 0.39
C GLU A 161 -1.77 8.45 1.43
N ALA A 162 -1.79 8.83 2.71
CA ALA A 162 -2.30 7.97 3.77
C ALA A 162 -3.80 7.72 3.58
N TYR A 163 -4.23 6.51 3.92
CA TYR A 163 -5.60 6.09 3.74
C TYR A 163 -6.02 5.06 4.80
N VAL A 164 -7.33 4.91 4.96
CA VAL A 164 -7.99 3.97 5.86
C VAL A 164 -9.11 3.25 5.11
N ILE A 165 -9.20 1.95 5.33
CA ILE A 165 -10.31 1.09 4.95
C ILE A 165 -10.88 0.49 6.24
N ARG A 166 -12.11 0.86 6.60
CA ARG A 166 -12.71 0.39 7.86
C ARG A 166 -14.16 -0.01 7.68
N SER A 167 -14.49 -1.26 7.98
CA SER A 167 -15.87 -1.71 8.11
C SER A 167 -16.46 -1.27 9.45
N GLU A 168 -17.66 -0.72 9.39
CA GLU A 168 -18.50 -0.31 10.52
C GLU A 168 -19.92 -0.85 10.31
N PRO A 169 -20.81 -0.92 11.32
CA PRO A 169 -22.07 -1.67 11.22
C PRO A 169 -22.99 -1.30 10.05
N LYS A 170 -22.92 -0.07 9.55
CA LYS A 170 -23.77 0.44 8.46
C LYS A 170 -22.99 1.02 7.28
N ARG A 171 -21.66 1.02 7.35
CA ARG A 171 -20.83 1.69 6.33
C ARG A 171 -19.43 1.10 6.23
N LEU A 172 -18.88 1.16 5.02
CA LEU A 172 -17.47 0.91 4.74
C LEU A 172 -16.79 2.26 4.50
N LEU A 173 -15.84 2.64 5.34
CA LEU A 173 -15.07 3.87 5.18
C LEU A 173 -13.89 3.63 4.25
N LEU A 174 -13.79 4.40 3.17
CA LEU A 174 -12.66 4.50 2.26
C LEU A 174 -12.17 5.96 2.30
N LEU A 175 -11.40 6.28 3.34
CA LEU A 175 -11.01 7.66 3.62
C LEU A 175 -9.52 7.88 3.40
N GLY A 176 -9.20 8.97 2.71
CA GLY A 176 -7.83 9.45 2.52
C GLY A 176 -7.52 10.71 3.31
N ALA A 177 -6.24 10.95 3.57
CA ALA A 177 -5.73 12.25 4.00
C ALA A 177 -5.92 13.33 2.91
N THR A 178 -5.88 12.89 1.65
CA THR A 178 -6.15 13.68 0.43
C THR A 178 -6.95 12.82 -0.57
N GLU A 179 -7.37 13.39 -1.70
CA GLU A 179 -8.03 12.64 -2.78
C GLU A 179 -7.15 11.48 -3.31
N GLN A 180 -5.83 11.65 -3.31
CA GLN A 180 -4.89 10.60 -3.71
C GLN A 180 -4.91 9.43 -2.71
N GLY A 181 -4.98 9.72 -1.41
CA GLY A 181 -5.20 8.70 -0.39
C GLY A 181 -6.55 7.99 -0.55
N ALA A 182 -7.62 8.73 -0.89
CA ALA A 182 -8.93 8.12 -1.12
C ALA A 182 -8.92 7.19 -2.34
N SER A 183 -8.21 7.56 -3.40
CA SER A 183 -7.91 6.71 -4.56
C SER A 183 -7.19 5.42 -4.14
N HIS A 184 -6.17 5.52 -3.27
CA HIS A 184 -5.49 4.35 -2.74
C HIS A 184 -6.40 3.44 -1.92
N ALA A 185 -7.29 3.99 -1.07
CA ALA A 185 -8.28 3.19 -0.35
C ALA A 185 -9.19 2.40 -1.29
N ALA A 186 -9.69 3.05 -2.35
CA ALA A 186 -10.57 2.39 -3.33
C ALA A 186 -9.86 1.26 -4.07
N PHE A 187 -8.63 1.48 -4.56
CA PHE A 187 -7.90 0.43 -5.27
C PHE A 187 -7.36 -0.67 -4.35
N ARG A 188 -7.02 -0.33 -3.11
CA ARG A 188 -6.66 -1.32 -2.09
C ARG A 188 -7.87 -2.19 -1.71
N LEU A 189 -9.08 -1.63 -1.62
CA LEU A 189 -10.30 -2.42 -1.45
C LEU A 189 -10.47 -3.44 -2.58
N LEU A 190 -10.31 -3.02 -3.84
CA LEU A 190 -10.39 -3.93 -4.98
C LEU A 190 -9.31 -5.02 -4.92
N GLU A 191 -8.09 -4.67 -4.51
CA GLU A 191 -7.02 -5.62 -4.29
C GLU A 191 -7.36 -6.64 -3.19
N LEU A 192 -7.94 -6.21 -2.07
CA LEU A 192 -8.39 -7.07 -0.98
C LEU A 192 -9.48 -8.06 -1.42
N VAL A 193 -10.39 -7.62 -2.28
CA VAL A 193 -11.45 -8.46 -2.86
C VAL A 193 -10.90 -9.46 -3.90
N GLY A 194 -9.69 -9.22 -4.42
CA GLY A 194 -8.98 -10.15 -5.28
C GLY A 194 -8.65 -9.64 -6.69
N CYS A 195 -8.89 -8.36 -6.98
CA CYS A 195 -8.41 -7.78 -8.24
C CYS A 195 -6.88 -7.78 -8.28
N ARG A 196 -6.31 -8.14 -9.44
CA ARG A 196 -4.86 -8.12 -9.69
C ARG A 196 -4.57 -7.46 -11.03
N ARG A 197 -3.52 -6.64 -11.10
CA ARG A 197 -3.10 -5.93 -12.30
C ARG A 197 -1.60 -6.06 -12.48
N PHE A 198 -1.18 -7.04 -13.26
CA PHE A 198 0.24 -7.37 -13.40
C PHE A 198 0.97 -6.39 -14.31
N PHE A 199 0.31 -5.96 -15.40
CA PHE A 199 0.86 -5.05 -16.40
C PHE A 199 -0.18 -4.02 -16.84
N PRO A 200 0.23 -2.93 -17.52
CA PRO A 200 -0.68 -1.86 -17.95
C PRO A 200 -1.84 -2.29 -18.84
N ALA A 201 -1.61 -3.24 -19.75
CA ALA A 201 -2.62 -3.66 -20.70
C ALA A 201 -3.74 -4.47 -20.02
N LYS A 202 -4.98 -4.28 -20.47
CA LYS A 202 -6.20 -4.82 -19.83
C LYS A 202 -6.23 -6.35 -19.78
N GLU A 203 -5.54 -7.02 -20.70
CA GLU A 203 -5.39 -8.47 -20.75
C GLU A 203 -4.69 -9.04 -19.51
N TRP A 204 -3.95 -8.20 -18.77
CA TRP A 204 -3.25 -8.55 -17.53
C TRP A 204 -4.00 -8.11 -16.27
N GLU A 205 -5.26 -7.74 -16.41
CA GLU A 205 -6.18 -7.49 -15.30
C GLU A 205 -6.97 -8.76 -14.97
N VAL A 206 -6.92 -9.17 -13.70
CA VAL A 206 -7.74 -10.23 -13.14
C VAL A 206 -8.82 -9.59 -12.28
N ILE A 207 -10.08 -9.84 -12.61
CA ILE A 207 -11.25 -9.44 -11.83
C ILE A 207 -11.94 -10.72 -11.35
N PRO A 208 -12.07 -10.94 -10.03
CA PRO A 208 -12.74 -12.12 -9.50
C PRO A 208 -14.26 -12.01 -9.72
N SER A 209 -14.96 -13.15 -9.78
CA SER A 209 -16.43 -13.20 -9.76
C SER A 209 -16.91 -13.68 -8.40
N ILE A 210 -17.54 -12.78 -7.64
CA ILE A 210 -17.99 -13.00 -6.25
C ILE A 210 -19.40 -12.40 -6.08
N PRO A 211 -20.47 -13.15 -6.42
CA PRO A 211 -21.84 -12.64 -6.34
C PRO A 211 -22.27 -12.21 -4.93
N ALA A 212 -21.90 -13.01 -3.93
CA ALA A 212 -22.12 -12.72 -2.51
C ALA A 212 -20.87 -12.03 -1.92
N LEU A 213 -20.68 -10.75 -2.26
CA LEU A 213 -19.51 -9.98 -1.86
C LEU A 213 -19.64 -9.50 -0.40
N LYS A 214 -18.85 -10.11 0.49
CA LYS A 214 -18.73 -9.73 1.90
C LYS A 214 -17.32 -9.25 2.21
N ILE A 215 -17.21 -8.31 3.14
CA ILE A 215 -15.91 -7.80 3.60
C ILE A 215 -15.93 -7.47 5.09
N ALA A 216 -14.86 -7.85 5.79
CA ALA A 216 -14.53 -7.37 7.12
C ALA A 216 -13.10 -6.85 7.04
N VAL A 217 -12.88 -5.58 7.35
CA VAL A 217 -11.58 -4.95 7.13
C VAL A 217 -11.35 -3.80 8.10
N HIS A 218 -10.17 -3.78 8.69
CA HIS A 218 -9.68 -2.69 9.52
C HIS A 218 -8.22 -2.41 9.17
N GLU A 219 -8.01 -1.75 8.03
CA GLU A 219 -6.69 -1.45 7.47
C GLU A 219 -6.43 0.05 7.45
N ALA A 220 -5.21 0.45 7.78
CA ALA A 220 -4.70 1.79 7.57
C ALA A 220 -3.27 1.69 7.03
N ASP A 221 -2.95 2.50 6.05
CA ASP A 221 -1.63 2.47 5.39
C ASP A 221 -1.17 3.90 5.08
N ARG A 222 0.14 4.08 5.13
CA ARG A 222 0.87 5.29 4.80
C ARG A 222 2.14 4.86 4.07
N PRO A 223 2.29 5.17 2.78
CA PRO A 223 3.48 4.80 2.06
C PRO A 223 4.74 5.41 2.68
N ALA A 224 5.77 4.58 2.90
CA ALA A 224 7.06 5.03 3.45
C ALA A 224 7.92 5.78 2.42
N MET A 225 7.68 5.55 1.13
CA MET A 225 8.40 6.19 0.02
C MET A 225 7.51 7.24 -0.65
N LEU A 226 7.98 8.48 -0.78
CA LEU A 226 7.22 9.58 -1.39
C LEU A 226 7.00 9.43 -2.90
N SER A 227 7.89 8.72 -3.58
CA SER A 227 7.79 8.47 -5.02
C SER A 227 7.98 6.98 -5.26
N ARG A 228 7.08 6.40 -6.04
CA ARG A 228 7.04 5.00 -6.44
C ARG A 228 6.63 5.00 -7.90
N SER A 229 7.59 4.78 -8.79
CA SER A 229 7.34 4.66 -10.21
C SER A 229 8.18 3.52 -10.76
N ILE A 230 7.58 2.76 -11.68
CA ILE A 230 8.32 1.77 -12.47
C ILE A 230 8.43 2.37 -13.85
N TRP A 231 9.63 2.80 -14.20
CA TRP A 231 9.91 3.33 -15.52
C TRP A 231 9.88 2.20 -16.55
N TYR A 232 8.71 1.99 -17.16
CA TYR A 232 8.64 1.32 -18.46
C TYR A 232 9.18 2.34 -19.45
N GLY A 233 10.35 2.07 -20.02
CA GLY A 233 11.17 3.12 -20.57
C GLY A 233 10.64 3.84 -21.80
N GLY A 234 9.57 4.63 -21.70
CA GLY A 234 8.87 5.23 -22.86
C GLY A 234 8.77 4.26 -24.03
N ALA A 235 8.69 2.96 -23.74
CA ALA A 235 9.34 1.97 -24.57
C ALA A 235 8.40 1.56 -25.66
N TYR A 236 8.35 2.36 -26.73
CA TYR A 236 7.91 1.95 -28.06
C TYR A 236 6.65 1.07 -28.02
N PHE A 237 5.65 1.42 -27.20
CA PHE A 237 4.30 0.89 -27.36
C PHE A 237 3.72 1.58 -28.60
N HIS A 238 4.25 1.17 -29.74
CA HIS A 238 3.76 1.50 -31.05
C HIS A 238 2.75 0.43 -31.39
N ASP A 239 1.51 0.83 -31.60
CA ASP A 239 0.70 0.09 -32.55
C ASP A 239 1.29 0.34 -33.96
N VAL A 240 0.76 -0.33 -34.97
CA VAL A 240 1.24 -0.22 -36.35
C VAL A 240 1.24 1.22 -36.92
N ASN A 241 0.72 2.23 -36.20
CA ASN A 241 0.49 3.59 -36.69
C ASN A 241 1.19 4.73 -35.90
N GLY A 242 1.93 4.48 -34.81
CA GLY A 242 2.70 5.55 -34.14
C GLY A 242 2.72 5.47 -32.61
N VAL A 243 2.98 6.59 -31.92
CA VAL A 243 2.92 6.63 -30.44
C VAL A 243 1.47 6.47 -30.01
N ASP A 244 1.14 5.31 -29.45
CA ASP A 244 -0.21 5.02 -29.01
C ASP A 244 -0.51 5.76 -27.69
N ARG A 245 -1.42 6.75 -27.76
CA ARG A 245 -1.90 7.47 -26.56
C ARG A 245 -2.61 6.52 -25.58
N GLN A 246 -3.22 5.45 -26.08
CA GLN A 246 -3.92 4.47 -25.25
C GLN A 246 -2.94 3.77 -24.31
N SER A 247 -1.80 3.30 -24.83
CA SER A 247 -0.74 2.67 -24.03
C SER A 247 -0.23 3.56 -22.88
N TYR A 248 -0.07 4.87 -23.09
CA TYR A 248 0.30 5.78 -22.02
C TYR A 248 -0.81 5.96 -20.98
N SER A 249 -2.06 6.08 -21.42
CA SER A 249 -3.21 6.15 -20.51
C SER A 249 -3.41 4.88 -19.68
N ASP A 250 -3.16 3.71 -20.28
CA ASP A 250 -3.23 2.41 -19.61
C ASP A 250 -2.12 2.29 -18.56
N TYR A 251 -0.91 2.79 -18.87
CA TYR A 251 0.17 2.89 -17.89
C TYR A 251 -0.20 3.80 -16.71
N LEU A 252 -0.76 4.98 -16.96
CA LEU A 252 -1.20 5.87 -15.88
C LEU A 252 -2.31 5.25 -15.04
N ALA A 253 -3.29 4.57 -15.66
CA ALA A 253 -4.32 3.83 -14.96
C ALA A 253 -3.72 2.73 -14.08
N TRP A 254 -2.78 1.95 -14.63
CA TRP A 254 -2.08 0.90 -13.91
C TRP A 254 -1.26 1.44 -12.73
N CYS A 255 -0.60 2.59 -12.88
CA CYS A 255 0.06 3.28 -11.77
C CYS A 255 -0.92 3.64 -10.66
N ARG A 256 -2.06 4.27 -10.99
CA ARG A 256 -3.09 4.60 -9.99
C ARG A 256 -3.60 3.35 -9.28
N HIS A 257 -3.91 2.30 -10.05
CA HIS A 257 -4.45 1.05 -9.54
C HIS A 257 -3.47 0.28 -8.63
N ASN A 258 -2.17 0.40 -8.87
CA ASN A 258 -1.12 -0.17 -8.05
C ASN A 258 -0.61 0.79 -6.96
N ARG A 259 -1.33 1.89 -6.71
CA ARG A 259 -0.99 2.90 -5.69
C ARG A 259 0.43 3.44 -5.88
N MET A 260 0.82 3.65 -7.13
CA MET A 260 2.07 4.29 -7.50
C MET A 260 1.87 5.80 -7.56
N ASN A 261 2.94 6.54 -7.28
CA ASN A 261 2.96 7.99 -7.37
C ASN A 261 4.33 8.45 -7.88
N SER A 262 4.38 9.18 -8.98
CA SER A 262 5.61 9.78 -9.49
C SER A 262 5.71 11.22 -8.97
N TYR A 263 6.68 11.51 -8.12
CA TYR A 263 6.97 12.88 -7.71
C TYR A 263 7.41 13.72 -8.93
N GLY A 264 6.55 14.65 -9.38
CA GLY A 264 6.80 15.51 -10.54
C GLY A 264 5.67 15.52 -11.58
N GLU A 265 4.83 14.48 -11.60
CA GLU A 265 3.60 14.44 -12.40
C GLU A 265 2.44 14.88 -11.52
N GLY A 266 2.31 16.20 -11.33
CA GLY A 266 1.15 16.76 -10.63
C GLY A 266 -0.15 16.25 -11.25
N ASN A 267 -1.03 15.70 -10.42
CA ASN A 267 -2.44 15.45 -10.74
C ASN A 267 -2.72 14.80 -12.11
N VAL A 268 -2.37 13.53 -12.30
CA VAL A 268 -2.98 12.71 -13.37
C VAL A 268 -4.41 12.25 -13.05
N GLY A 269 -5.08 12.91 -12.09
CA GLY A 269 -6.53 12.87 -11.93
C GLY A 269 -7.31 13.53 -13.08
N SER A 270 -6.63 14.24 -13.99
CA SER A 270 -7.23 14.86 -15.17
C SER A 270 -6.57 14.38 -16.47
N ILE A 271 -6.85 13.15 -16.88
CA ILE A 271 -7.05 12.88 -18.30
C ILE A 271 -8.53 12.59 -18.44
N GLN A 272 -9.32 13.67 -18.54
CA GLN A 272 -10.57 13.59 -19.28
C GLN A 272 -10.17 13.16 -20.69
N ILE A 273 -10.43 11.90 -21.03
CA ILE A 273 -10.61 11.54 -22.44
C ILE A 273 -11.92 12.22 -22.83
N ALA A 274 -11.79 13.47 -23.28
CA ALA A 274 -12.86 14.14 -24.00
C ALA A 274 -13.07 13.31 -25.26
N ASN A 275 -14.09 12.45 -25.24
CA ASN A 275 -14.65 11.84 -26.44
C ASN A 275 -15.27 12.98 -27.27
N GLY A 276 -14.45 13.67 -28.05
CA GLY A 276 -14.90 14.56 -29.11
C GLY A 276 -15.11 13.74 -30.37
N HIS A 277 -16.28 13.13 -30.50
CA HIS A 277 -16.84 12.77 -31.81
C HIS A 277 -17.79 13.88 -32.24
N ALA A 278 -17.39 14.62 -33.27
CA ALA A 278 -18.25 15.26 -34.25
C ALA A 278 -17.49 15.28 -35.57
#